data_AF-A0A6P0HWT0-F1
#
_entry.id   AF-A0A6P0HWT0-F1
#
_cell.length_a   1.000
_cell.length_b   1.000
_cell.length_c   1.000
_cell.angle_alpha   90.00
_cell.angle_beta   90.00
_cell.angle_gamma   90.00
#
_symmetry.space_group_name_H-M   'P 1'
#
loop_
_entity.id
_entity.type
_entity.pdbx_description
1 polymer ?
#
loop_
_entity_poly.entity_id
_entity_poly.type
_entity_poly.pdbx_seq_one_letter_code
_entity_poly.pdbx_strand_id
1 'polypeptide(L)'
;MPLRALLELDNQELLAPFISDEEWEELKLKKVKFILPCCGARGYLRTSKGGAKHFVHQKKDGCISGAETWQHLLYKTEIARACKDMVYDVSIRISTININLIKFYYVCTKSY
;
A
#
# COMPACT_ATOMS: atom_id res chain seq x y z
N MET A 1 -2.52 -0.42 7.74
CA MET A 1 -2.49 0.75 6.84
C MET A 1 -1.82 0.29 5.55
N PRO A 2 -2.58 0.01 4.48
CA PRO A 2 -2.01 -0.63 3.29
C PRO A 2 -1.06 0.30 2.51
N LEU A 3 -0.01 -0.29 1.94
CA LEU A 3 0.90 0.35 0.98
C LEU A 3 0.49 0.10 -0.48
N ARG A 4 -0.65 -0.59 -0.67
CA ARG A 4 -1.21 -0.99 -1.94
C ARG A 4 -2.67 -0.58 -2.01
N ALA A 5 -3.09 0.00 -3.14
CA ALA A 5 -4.48 0.29 -3.43
C ALA A 5 -4.77 0.05 -4.92
N LEU A 6 -6.06 -0.03 -5.26
CA LEU A 6 -6.53 -0.08 -6.63
C LEU A 6 -7.21 1.24 -6.96
N LEU A 7 -6.98 1.76 -8.16
CA LEU A 7 -7.77 2.86 -8.70
C LEU A 7 -9.21 2.39 -8.94
N GLU A 8 -10.21 3.15 -8.48
CA GLU A 8 -11.63 2.76 -8.62
C GLU A 8 -12.09 2.74 -10.09
N LEU A 9 -11.44 3.50 -10.98
CA LEU A 9 -11.85 3.68 -12.38
C LEU A 9 -11.48 2.49 -13.28
N ASP A 10 -10.29 1.92 -13.10
CA ASP A 10 -9.70 0.94 -14.01
C ASP A 10 -9.08 -0.27 -13.27
N ASN A 11 -9.18 -0.33 -11.94
CA ASN A 11 -8.53 -1.32 -11.08
C ASN A 11 -7.01 -1.36 -11.23
N GLN A 12 -6.37 -0.30 -11.75
CA GLN A 12 -4.92 -0.22 -11.81
C GLN A 12 -4.34 -0.27 -10.40
N GLU A 13 -3.32 -1.12 -10.23
CA GLU A 13 -2.63 -1.27 -8.96
C GLU A 13 -1.65 -0.12 -8.72
N LEU A 14 -1.71 0.43 -7.51
CA LEU A 14 -0.82 1.48 -7.03
C LEU A 14 -0.06 1.00 -5.80
N LEU A 15 1.26 1.06 -5.89
CA LEU A 15 2.19 0.72 -4.82
C LEU A 15 2.84 2.00 -4.28
N ALA A 16 2.40 2.44 -3.10
CA ALA A 16 2.85 3.70 -2.49
C ALA A 16 4.38 3.86 -2.39
N PRO A 17 5.19 2.80 -2.15
CA PRO A 17 6.65 2.93 -2.10
C PRO A 17 7.32 3.44 -3.39
N PHE A 18 6.67 3.24 -4.54
CA PHE A 18 7.23 3.47 -5.87
C PHE A 18 6.62 4.68 -6.59
N ILE A 19 5.64 5.36 -5.99
CA ILE A 19 5.04 6.58 -6.54
C ILE A 19 5.94 7.76 -6.19
N SER A 20 6.25 8.62 -7.17
CA SER A 20 7.05 9.83 -6.97
C SER A 20 6.32 10.85 -6.10
N ASP A 21 7.03 11.84 -5.56
CA ASP A 21 6.40 12.89 -4.75
C ASP A 21 5.45 13.74 -5.58
N GLU A 22 5.83 14.02 -6.83
CA GLU A 22 5.02 14.75 -7.81
C GLU A 22 3.73 13.99 -8.15
N GLU A 23 3.85 12.70 -8.52
CA GLU A 23 2.69 11.84 -8.80
C GLU A 23 1.76 11.73 -7.60
N TRP A 24 2.33 11.65 -6.39
CA TRP A 24 1.55 11.56 -5.15
C TRP A 24 0.74 12.84 -4.87
N GLU A 25 1.34 14.01 -5.11
CA GLU A 25 0.63 15.29 -5.00
C GLU A 25 -0.42 15.47 -6.10
N GLU A 26 -0.13 15.06 -7.34
CA GLU A 26 -1.13 15.05 -8.41
C GLU A 26 -2.36 14.19 -8.06
N LEU A 27 -2.13 13.00 -7.51
CA LEU A 27 -3.21 12.11 -7.08
C LEU A 27 -4.08 12.74 -5.97
N LYS A 28 -3.47 13.52 -5.06
CA LYS A 28 -4.21 14.29 -4.05
C LYS A 28 -5.06 15.40 -4.68
N LEU A 29 -4.50 16.15 -5.62
CA LEU A 29 -5.19 17.26 -6.30
C LEU A 29 -6.39 16.76 -7.12
N LYS A 30 -6.21 15.64 -7.83
CA LYS A 30 -7.25 15.00 -8.64
C LYS A 30 -8.37 14.36 -7.81
N LYS A 31 -8.21 14.29 -6.47
CA LYS A 31 -9.16 13.63 -5.54
C LYS A 31 -9.57 12.23 -6.01
N VAL A 32 -8.58 11.49 -6.50
CA VAL A 32 -8.79 10.15 -7.05
C VAL A 32 -9.35 9.23 -5.96
N LYS A 33 -10.26 8.34 -6.36
CA LYS A 33 -10.87 7.37 -5.47
C LYS A 33 -10.11 6.05 -5.55
N PHE A 34 -9.80 5.49 -4.38
CA PHE A 34 -9.03 4.26 -4.26
C PHE A 34 -9.84 3.20 -3.53
N ILE A 35 -9.70 1.95 -3.98
CA ILE A 35 -10.23 0.76 -3.31
C ILE A 35 -9.09 0.04 -2.59
N LEU A 36 -9.31 -0.28 -1.31
CA LEU A 36 -8.33 -0.97 -0.50
C LEU A 36 -8.53 -2.48 -0.60
N PRO A 37 -7.54 -3.23 -1.09
CA PRO A 37 -7.68 -4.67 -1.34
C PRO A 37 -7.79 -5.52 -0.07
N CYS A 38 -7.57 -4.96 1.12
CA CYS A 38 -7.76 -5.68 2.39
C CYS A 38 -9.23 -5.90 2.76
N CYS A 39 -10.16 -5.07 2.27
CA CYS A 39 -11.58 -5.18 2.61
C CYS A 39 -12.54 -4.62 1.55
N GLY A 40 -12.05 -4.14 0.41
CA GLY A 40 -12.88 -3.51 -0.63
C GLY A 40 -13.38 -2.10 -0.29
N ALA A 41 -13.05 -1.56 0.90
CA ALA A 41 -13.48 -0.23 1.29
C ALA A 41 -12.72 0.86 0.54
N ARG A 42 -13.33 2.04 0.43
CA ARG A 42 -12.67 3.24 -0.08
C ARG A 42 -11.54 3.71 0.84
N GLY A 43 -10.46 4.15 0.22
CA GLY A 43 -9.31 4.72 0.90
C GLY A 43 -8.90 6.09 0.37
N TYR A 44 -8.03 6.76 1.12
CA TYR A 44 -7.43 8.03 0.75
C TYR A 44 -5.92 8.03 1.03
N LEU A 45 -5.22 8.95 0.38
CA LEU A 45 -3.77 9.12 0.44
C LEU A 45 -3.36 9.77 1.76
N ARG A 46 -2.31 9.25 2.40
CA ARG A 46 -1.70 9.88 3.57
C ARG A 46 -0.18 9.69 3.57
N THR A 47 0.53 10.67 4.11
CA THR A 47 1.96 10.55 4.43
C THR A 47 2.11 10.38 5.94
N SER A 48 2.88 9.40 6.38
CA SER A 48 3.14 9.15 7.80
C SER A 48 4.10 10.20 8.38
N LYS A 49 4.22 10.26 9.71
CA LYS A 49 5.19 11.16 10.38
C LYS A 49 6.64 10.90 9.93
N GLY A 50 6.96 9.66 9.55
CA GLY A 50 8.27 9.27 9.02
C GLY A 50 8.41 9.43 7.50
N GLY A 51 7.51 10.16 6.83
CA GLY A 51 7.58 10.40 5.39
C GLY A 51 7.05 9.26 4.50
N ALA A 52 6.68 8.11 5.06
CA ALA A 52 6.17 7.00 4.28
C ALA A 52 4.75 7.26 3.74
N LYS A 53 4.60 7.27 2.42
CA LYS A 53 3.31 7.30 1.70
C LYS A 53 2.55 6.01 1.94
N HIS A 54 1.26 6.11 2.21
CA HIS A 54 0.38 4.95 2.41
C HIS A 54 -1.08 5.32 2.15
N PHE A 55 -1.93 4.30 2.13
CA PHE A 55 -3.37 4.46 1.99
C PHE A 55 -4.07 4.19 3.33
N VAL A 56 -5.13 4.94 3.60
CA VAL A 56 -5.92 4.86 4.83
C VAL A 56 -7.38 4.61 4.49
N HIS A 57 -8.05 3.78 5.29
CA HIS A 57 -9.49 3.55 5.17
C HIS A 57 -10.26 4.84 5.43
N GLN A 58 -11.18 5.19 4.54
CA GLN A 58 -12.13 6.28 4.81
C GLN A 58 -13.09 5.89 5.95
N LYS A 59 -13.57 4.65 5.93
CA LYS A 59 -14.29 4.00 7.03
C LYS A 59 -13.72 2.61 7.21
N LYS A 60 -13.42 2.23 8.46
CA LYS A 60 -12.94 0.89 8.80
C LYS A 60 -14.16 0.01 9.08
N ASP A 61 -14.82 -0.43 8.03
CA ASP A 61 -15.97 -1.33 8.13
C ASP A 61 -15.54 -2.76 7.81
N GLY A 62 -15.69 -3.68 8.76
CA GLY A 62 -15.35 -5.11 8.60
C GLY A 62 -13.87 -5.45 8.34
N CYS A 63 -12.96 -4.47 8.32
CA CYS A 63 -11.57 -4.72 7.95
C CYS A 63 -10.78 -5.39 9.10
N ILE A 64 -10.45 -6.66 8.87
CA ILE A 64 -9.65 -7.49 9.78
C ILE A 64 -8.12 -7.24 9.68
N SER A 65 -7.70 -6.24 8.89
CA SER A 65 -6.28 -5.88 8.82
C SER A 65 -5.78 -5.34 10.16
N GLY A 66 -4.70 -5.92 10.67
CA GLY A 66 -4.06 -5.51 11.91
C GLY A 66 -3.64 -4.04 11.89
N ALA A 67 -3.56 -3.42 13.06
CA ALA A 67 -3.03 -2.08 13.19
C ALA A 67 -1.52 -2.09 12.87
N GLU A 68 -1.09 -1.11 12.09
CA GLU A 68 0.32 -0.92 11.73
C GLU A 68 0.76 0.47 12.19
N THR A 69 1.93 0.55 12.80
CA THR A 69 2.54 1.83 13.17
C THR A 69 3.25 2.47 11.98
N TRP A 70 3.63 3.74 12.12
CA TRP A 70 4.40 4.42 11.06
C TRP A 70 5.77 3.77 10.81
N GLN A 71 6.40 3.16 11.83
CA GLN A 71 7.65 2.42 11.67
C GLN A 71 7.45 1.18 10.78
N HIS A 72 6.32 0.47 10.95
CA HIS A 72 5.99 -0.64 10.06
C HIS A 72 5.92 -0.19 8.60
N LEU A 73 5.30 0.96 8.33
CA LEU A 73 5.21 1.51 6.97
C LEU A 73 6.57 1.89 6.41
N LEU A 74 7.44 2.49 7.23
CA LEU A 74 8.78 2.90 6.84
C LEU A 74 9.63 1.70 6.43
N TYR A 75 9.81 0.71 7.32
CA TYR A 75 10.60 -0.49 7.03
C TYR A 75 10.08 -1.24 5.80
N LYS A 76 8.77 -1.32 5.67
CA LYS A 76 8.11 -1.93 4.52
C LYS A 76 8.40 -1.20 3.20
N THR A 77 8.41 0.12 3.25
CA THR A 77 8.77 0.98 2.10
C THR A 77 10.24 0.77 1.73
N GLU A 78 11.13 0.74 2.72
CA GLU A 78 12.57 0.52 2.52
C GLU A 78 12.86 -0.85 1.91
N ILE A 79 12.25 -1.92 2.43
CA ILE A 79 12.38 -3.28 1.89
C ILE A 79 11.91 -3.32 0.43
N ALA A 80 10.77 -2.72 0.13
CA ALA A 80 10.24 -2.68 -1.24
C ALA A 80 11.19 -1.96 -2.21
N ARG A 81 11.74 -0.81 -1.78
CA ARG A 81 12.72 -0.03 -2.57
C ARG A 81 14.01 -0.81 -2.79
N ALA A 82 14.57 -1.40 -1.73
CA ALA A 82 15.77 -2.22 -1.83
C ALA A 82 15.60 -3.40 -2.82
N CYS A 83 14.46 -4.09 -2.79
CA CYS A 83 14.16 -5.12 -3.78
C CYS A 83 14.14 -4.56 -5.21
N LYS A 84 13.50 -3.39 -5.42
CA LYS A 84 13.42 -2.77 -6.74
C LYS A 84 14.79 -2.34 -7.27
N ASP A 85 15.64 -1.80 -6.40
CA ASP A 85 17.02 -1.40 -6.73
C ASP A 85 17.89 -2.60 -7.14
N MET A 86 17.59 -3.77 -6.58
CA MET A 86 18.23 -5.04 -6.95
C MET A 86 17.58 -5.72 -8.17
N VAL A 87 16.71 -5.02 -8.91
CA VAL A 87 16.03 -5.51 -10.12
C VAL A 87 15.11 -6.72 -9.84
N TYR A 88 14.48 -6.75 -8.66
CA TYR A 88 13.38 -7.67 -8.39
C TYR A 88 12.03 -7.04 -8.73
N ASP A 89 11.11 -7.86 -9.23
CA ASP A 89 9.70 -7.53 -9.28
C ASP A 89 9.12 -7.59 -7.87
N VAL A 90 8.49 -6.50 -7.45
CA VAL A 90 7.93 -6.37 -6.09
C VAL A 90 6.42 -6.36 -6.18
N SER A 91 5.78 -7.34 -5.54
CA SER A 91 4.34 -7.30 -5.29
C SER A 91 4.04 -7.28 -3.80
N ILE A 92 3.06 -6.45 -3.41
CA ILE A 92 2.60 -6.35 -2.03
C ILE A 92 1.31 -7.17 -1.93
N ARG A 93 1.35 -8.28 -1.21
CA ARG A 93 0.18 -9.15 -1.06
C ARG A 93 -0.38 -9.12 0.34
N ILE A 94 -1.66 -9.44 0.44
CA ILE A 94 -2.46 -9.47 1.65
C ILE A 94 -2.83 -10.93 1.87
N SER A 95 -2.31 -11.57 2.92
CA SER A 95 -2.65 -12.96 3.23
C SER A 95 -3.40 -12.99 4.55
N THR A 96 -4.59 -13.58 4.51
CA THR A 96 -5.30 -14.11 5.67
C THR A 96 -4.68 -15.46 6.04
N ILE A 97 -3.59 -15.47 6.81
CA ILE A 97 -3.00 -16.72 7.33
C ILE A 97 -3.81 -17.23 8.54
N ASN A 98 -4.60 -16.36 9.15
CA ASN A 98 -5.54 -16.70 10.21
C ASN A 98 -6.73 -15.74 10.13
N ILE A 99 -7.94 -16.19 10.48
CA ILE A 99 -9.19 -15.42 10.36
C ILE A 99 -9.12 -14.07 11.13
N ASN A 100 -8.16 -13.97 12.07
CA ASN A 100 -7.91 -12.80 12.91
C ASN A 100 -6.62 -12.01 12.58
N LEU A 101 -5.84 -12.38 11.55
CA LEU A 101 -4.59 -11.71 11.18
C LEU A 101 -4.35 -11.71 9.67
N ILE A 102 -4.54 -10.55 9.06
CA ILE A 102 -3.96 -10.23 7.76
C ILE A 102 -2.50 -9.82 7.95
N LYS A 103 -1.58 -10.53 7.31
CA LYS A 103 -0.18 -10.11 7.14
C LYS A 103 0.03 -9.57 5.74
N PHE A 104 0.72 -8.45 5.62
CA PHE A 104 1.27 -7.99 4.34
C PHE A 104 2.64 -8.61 4.15
N TYR A 105 2.85 -9.26 3.01
CA TYR A 105 4.13 -9.85 2.63
C TYR A 105 4.59 -9.25 1.30
N TYR A 106 5.90 -9.07 1.19
CA TYR A 106 6.58 -8.68 -0.03
C TYR A 106 6.97 -9.96 -0.75
N VAL A 107 6.57 -10.06 -2.01
CA VAL A 107 7.12 -11.07 -2.90
C VAL A 107 8.07 -10.33 -3.82
N CYS A 108 9.36 -10.55 -3.61
CA CYS A 108 10.43 -10.08 -4.49
C CYS A 108 10.84 -11.26 -5.39
N THR A 109 10.40 -11.25 -6.64
CA THR A 109 10.73 -12.28 -7.64
C THR A 109 11.80 -11.75 -8.57
N LYS A 110 12.82 -12.57 -8.86
CA LYS A 110 13.88 -12.19 -9.78
C LYS A 110 13.29 -12.14 -11.19
N SER A 111 13.38 -10.99 -11.86
CA SER A 111 13.03 -10.88 -13.27
C SER A 111 14.13 -11.61 -14.05
N TYR A 112 13.77 -12.68 -14.78
CA TYR A 112 14.66 -13.41 -15.68
C TYR A 112 14.61 -12.83 -17.09
#